data_AF-A0A4S3KJZ8-F1
#
_entry.id   AF-A0A4S3KJZ8-F1
#
_cell.length_a   1.000
_cell.length_b   1.000
_cell.length_c   1.000
_cell.angle_alpha   90.00
_cell.angle_beta   90.00
_cell.angle_gamma   90.00
#
_symmetry.space_group_name_H-M   'P 1'
#
loop_
_entity.id
_entity.type
_entity.pdbx_description
1 polymer ?
#
loop_
_entity_poly.entity_id
_entity_poly.type
_entity_poly.pdbx_seq_one_letter_code
_entity_poly.pdbx_strand_id
1 'polypeptide(L)'
;MNNNDEGKRREEAIVHGEAYRLAQEDVAFLASDGLRGVRLQLELLKPELALHEHAIRSTVVVLGSARTCSPEQAQAEVVQLAARTQAHPDEPELARELAAARRRLAGARYYEEARRFAEIVSYRFQCEGRRDFVVVTGGGPGIMDAANRGAYEAGARSIGLNITLPREQRPNSWITPDLAFRFHYFAVRKMHFMLRAKALVTFPGGFGTLDELFEVLTLVQTGKMPRLPIVLVGGAFWRRACDLGFLVEQGMLDASDAELVSVVENAEQAVAAIHAFYGGEPPA
;
A
#
# COMPACT_ATOMS: atom_id res chain seq x y z
N MET A 1 47.73 11.64 -43.13
CA MET A 1 46.65 12.32 -42.38
C MET A 1 47.30 13.37 -41.50
N ASN A 2 46.81 14.61 -41.52
CA ASN A 2 47.45 15.72 -40.82
C ASN A 2 47.23 15.58 -39.30
N ASN A 3 48.26 15.86 -38.50
CA ASN A 3 48.24 15.75 -37.02
C ASN A 3 47.07 16.56 -36.37
N ASN A 4 46.58 17.58 -37.07
CA ASN A 4 45.46 18.43 -36.66
C ASN A 4 44.07 17.74 -36.78
N ASP A 5 43.90 16.82 -37.74
CA ASP A 5 42.65 16.06 -37.91
C ASP A 5 42.53 14.92 -36.89
N GLU A 6 43.66 14.37 -36.44
CA GLU A 6 43.69 13.34 -35.40
C GLU A 6 43.39 13.93 -34.02
N GLY A 7 43.93 15.12 -33.72
CA GLY A 7 43.59 15.87 -32.52
C GLY A 7 42.10 16.16 -32.40
N LYS A 8 41.48 16.70 -33.46
CA LYS A 8 40.03 16.97 -33.49
C LYS A 8 39.18 15.72 -33.29
N ARG A 9 39.51 14.60 -33.95
CA ARG A 9 38.80 13.33 -33.74
C ARG A 9 38.92 12.81 -32.31
N ARG A 10 40.08 12.97 -31.68
CA ARG A 10 40.27 12.57 -30.27
C ARG A 10 39.49 13.47 -29.32
N GLU A 11 39.45 14.77 -29.58
CA GLU A 11 38.64 15.71 -28.81
C GLU A 11 37.14 15.38 -28.90
N GLU A 12 36.64 15.15 -30.12
CA GLU A 12 35.25 14.71 -30.34
C GLU A 12 34.96 13.38 -29.62
N ALA A 13 35.89 12.41 -29.69
CA ALA A 13 35.74 11.13 -28.98
C ALA A 13 35.73 11.29 -27.45
N ILE A 14 36.48 12.25 -26.90
CA ILE A 14 36.48 12.54 -25.45
C ILE A 14 35.15 13.17 -25.05
N VAL A 15 34.70 14.21 -25.77
CA VAL A 15 33.47 14.94 -25.43
C VAL A 15 32.23 14.05 -25.50
N HIS A 16 32.22 13.05 -26.37
CA HIS A 16 31.14 12.06 -26.46
C HIS A 16 31.36 10.80 -25.60
N GLY A 17 32.53 10.66 -24.98
CA GLY A 17 32.90 9.53 -24.14
C GLY A 17 32.15 9.53 -22.80
N GLU A 18 31.86 8.35 -22.27
CA GLU A 18 31.10 8.20 -21.01
C GLU A 18 31.81 8.83 -19.81
N ALA A 19 33.14 8.68 -19.73
CA ALA A 19 33.96 9.22 -18.64
C ALA A 19 34.00 10.77 -18.59
N TYR A 20 33.60 11.45 -19.68
CA TYR A 20 33.54 12.92 -19.73
C TYR A 20 32.15 13.45 -19.33
N ARG A 21 31.13 12.58 -19.22
CA ARG A 21 29.79 12.98 -18.77
C ARG A 21 29.82 13.37 -17.29
N LEU A 22 28.99 14.34 -16.93
CA LEU A 22 28.77 14.66 -15.52
C LEU A 22 28.12 13.46 -14.81
N ALA A 23 28.62 13.10 -13.63
CA ALA A 23 28.16 11.91 -12.90
C ALA A 23 26.65 11.90 -12.61
N GLN A 24 26.05 13.07 -12.40
CA GLN A 24 24.60 13.22 -12.16
C GLN A 24 23.74 13.04 -13.43
N GLU A 25 24.34 13.12 -14.61
CA GLU A 25 23.70 12.94 -15.92
C GLU A 25 23.96 11.54 -16.49
N ASP A 26 24.92 10.80 -15.92
CA ASP A 26 25.26 9.43 -16.33
C ASP A 26 24.33 8.40 -15.66
N VAL A 27 23.23 8.08 -16.33
CA VAL A 27 22.25 7.09 -15.88
C VAL A 27 22.85 5.69 -15.71
N ALA A 28 23.83 5.30 -16.53
CA ALA A 28 24.45 3.98 -16.44
C ALA A 28 25.32 3.87 -15.19
N PHE A 29 26.10 4.91 -14.90
CA PHE A 29 26.84 5.03 -13.63
C PHE A 29 25.90 5.06 -12.43
N LEU A 30 24.83 5.87 -12.47
CA LEU A 30 23.82 5.95 -11.40
C LEU A 30 23.06 4.64 -11.19
N ALA A 31 22.94 3.78 -12.21
CA ALA A 31 22.32 2.46 -12.12
C ALA A 31 23.28 1.34 -11.67
N SER A 32 24.59 1.59 -11.66
CA SER A 32 25.61 0.60 -11.30
C SER A 32 25.47 0.06 -9.87
N ASP A 33 25.91 -1.17 -9.59
CA ASP A 33 25.80 -1.76 -8.25
C ASP A 33 26.53 -0.96 -7.17
N GLY A 34 27.65 -0.30 -7.51
CA GLY A 34 28.41 0.55 -6.59
C GLY A 34 27.61 1.72 -6.03
N LEU A 35 26.61 2.22 -6.78
CA LEU A 35 25.75 3.33 -6.36
C LEU A 35 24.41 2.91 -5.73
N ARG A 36 24.26 1.63 -5.36
CA ARG A 36 23.05 1.15 -4.69
C ARG A 36 22.71 1.95 -3.43
N GLY A 37 23.71 2.31 -2.62
CA GLY A 37 23.52 3.13 -1.42
C GLY A 37 22.93 4.51 -1.72
N VAL A 38 23.38 5.15 -2.80
CA VAL A 38 22.84 6.45 -3.24
C VAL A 38 21.39 6.29 -3.72
N ARG A 39 21.07 5.23 -4.49
CA ARG A 39 19.69 4.97 -4.93
C ARG A 39 18.73 4.72 -3.77
N LEU A 40 19.17 3.98 -2.74
CA LEU A 40 18.40 3.80 -1.50
C LEU A 40 18.12 5.15 -0.81
N GLN A 41 19.13 6.01 -0.72
CA GLN A 41 18.98 7.36 -0.15
C GLN A 41 17.98 8.20 -0.97
N LEU A 42 18.03 8.13 -2.30
CA LEU A 42 17.09 8.85 -3.16
C LEU A 42 15.65 8.35 -3.00
N GLU A 43 15.43 7.03 -2.89
CA GLU A 43 14.10 6.47 -2.62
C GLU A 43 13.58 6.82 -1.22
N LEU A 44 14.47 7.05 -0.25
CA LEU A 44 14.07 7.56 1.05
C LEU A 44 13.70 9.05 0.97
N LEU A 45 14.55 9.87 0.35
CA LEU A 45 14.40 11.33 0.37
C LEU A 45 13.26 11.84 -0.52
N LYS A 46 13.09 11.29 -1.72
CA LYS A 46 12.13 11.84 -2.70
C LYS A 46 10.69 11.89 -2.15
N PRO A 47 10.14 10.81 -1.55
CA PRO A 47 8.80 10.89 -0.96
C PRO A 47 8.76 11.78 0.27
N GLU A 48 9.77 11.74 1.15
CA GLU A 48 9.78 12.58 2.36
C GLU A 48 9.75 14.08 2.04
N LEU A 49 10.54 14.52 1.05
CA LEU A 49 10.54 15.91 0.61
C LEU A 49 9.17 16.33 0.04
N ALA A 50 8.58 15.50 -0.82
CA ALA A 50 7.26 15.78 -1.38
C ALA A 50 6.15 15.79 -0.31
N LEU A 51 6.19 14.85 0.65
CA LEU A 51 5.24 14.82 1.77
C LEU A 51 5.38 16.08 2.65
N HIS A 52 6.60 16.57 2.86
CA HIS A 52 6.85 17.84 3.53
C HIS A 52 6.27 19.05 2.76
N GLU A 53 6.50 19.14 1.45
CA GLU A 53 5.98 20.21 0.60
C GLU A 53 4.44 20.23 0.58
N HIS A 54 3.81 19.06 0.64
CA HIS A 54 2.37 18.91 0.78
C HIS A 54 1.86 19.07 2.21
N ALA A 55 2.74 19.33 3.18
CA ALA A 55 2.48 19.47 4.61
C ALA A 55 1.76 18.27 5.24
N ILE A 56 2.07 17.05 4.77
CA ILE A 56 1.51 15.80 5.29
C ILE A 56 2.12 15.51 6.67
N ARG A 57 1.29 15.62 7.72
CA ARG A 57 1.73 15.48 9.12
C ARG A 57 1.68 14.04 9.61
N SER A 58 0.64 13.32 9.20
CA SER A 58 0.43 11.92 9.60
C SER A 58 -0.34 11.15 8.54
N THR A 59 -0.22 9.82 8.59
CA THR A 59 -0.88 8.91 7.66
C THR A 59 -1.69 7.84 8.39
N VAL A 60 -2.69 7.31 7.69
CA VAL A 60 -3.33 6.03 8.00
C VAL A 60 -2.96 5.04 6.93
N VAL A 61 -2.30 3.98 7.33
CA VAL A 61 -1.92 2.90 6.43
C VAL A 61 -3.13 2.00 6.23
N VAL A 62 -3.58 1.85 4.98
CA VAL A 62 -4.66 0.93 4.62
C VAL A 62 -4.12 -0.19 3.77
N LEU A 63 -4.22 -1.42 4.28
CA LEU A 63 -3.71 -2.63 3.66
C LEU A 63 -4.84 -3.58 3.30
N GLY A 64 -4.62 -4.40 2.28
CA GLY A 64 -5.52 -5.49 1.93
C GLY A 64 -5.25 -6.08 0.55
N SER A 65 -6.10 -7.02 0.15
CA SER A 65 -5.95 -7.73 -1.11
C SER A 65 -6.00 -6.81 -2.33
N ALA A 66 -5.02 -6.96 -3.22
CA ALA A 66 -5.04 -6.41 -4.58
C ALA A 66 -6.06 -7.11 -5.51
N ARG A 67 -6.71 -8.17 -5.03
CA ARG A 67 -7.64 -9.01 -5.81
C ARG A 67 -9.10 -8.83 -5.41
N THR A 68 -9.39 -8.05 -4.36
CA THR A 68 -10.77 -7.71 -4.02
C THR A 68 -11.33 -6.81 -5.12
N CYS A 69 -12.50 -7.11 -5.66
CA CYS A 69 -13.13 -6.29 -6.69
C CYS A 69 -14.23 -5.41 -6.07
N SER A 70 -14.66 -4.38 -6.79
CA SER A 70 -15.89 -3.66 -6.41
C SER A 70 -17.10 -4.60 -6.48
N PRO A 71 -18.19 -4.33 -5.73
CA PRO A 71 -19.41 -5.13 -5.81
C PRO A 71 -19.95 -5.29 -7.23
N GLU A 72 -19.91 -4.22 -8.03
CA GLU A 72 -20.39 -4.24 -9.42
C GLU A 72 -19.54 -5.15 -10.30
N GLN A 73 -18.21 -5.06 -10.17
CA GLN A 73 -17.28 -5.91 -10.93
C GLN A 73 -17.43 -7.37 -10.55
N ALA A 74 -17.52 -7.68 -9.25
CA ALA A 74 -17.69 -9.05 -8.78
C ALA A 74 -19.05 -9.63 -9.19
N GLN A 75 -20.11 -8.82 -9.19
CA GLN A 75 -21.43 -9.24 -9.62
C GLN A 75 -21.46 -9.51 -11.13
N ALA A 76 -20.85 -8.64 -11.93
CA ALA A 76 -20.74 -8.83 -13.38
C ALA A 76 -19.97 -10.12 -13.72
N GLU A 77 -18.87 -10.39 -13.01
CA GLU A 77 -18.09 -11.62 -13.17
C GLU A 77 -18.93 -12.87 -12.87
N VAL A 78 -19.69 -12.87 -11.78
CA VAL A 78 -20.58 -13.99 -11.42
C VAL A 78 -21.65 -14.22 -12.48
N VAL A 79 -22.27 -13.15 -13.01
CA VAL A 79 -23.28 -13.26 -14.06
C VAL A 79 -22.69 -13.86 -15.34
N GLN A 80 -21.52 -13.38 -15.77
CA GLN A 80 -20.84 -13.89 -16.97
C GLN A 80 -20.45 -15.36 -16.82
N LEU A 81 -19.85 -15.73 -15.69
CA LEU A 81 -19.45 -17.12 -15.44
C LEU A 81 -20.66 -18.05 -15.29
N ALA A 82 -21.74 -17.61 -14.65
CA ALA A 82 -22.96 -18.41 -14.52
C ALA A 82 -23.57 -18.73 -15.89
N ALA A 83 -23.61 -17.76 -16.81
CA ALA A 83 -24.08 -17.97 -18.17
C ALA A 83 -23.19 -18.97 -18.94
N ARG A 84 -21.85 -18.85 -18.81
CA ARG A 84 -20.89 -19.79 -19.43
C ARG A 84 -21.02 -21.21 -18.86
N THR A 85 -21.14 -21.35 -17.54
CA THR A 85 -21.36 -22.66 -16.89
C THR A 85 -22.67 -23.30 -17.34
N GLN A 86 -23.73 -22.51 -17.55
CA GLN A 86 -25.00 -23.03 -18.08
C GLN A 86 -24.89 -23.49 -19.54
N ALA A 87 -24.12 -22.77 -20.37
CA ALA A 87 -23.89 -23.12 -21.76
C ALA A 87 -22.96 -24.34 -21.94
N HIS A 88 -22.05 -24.57 -20.99
CA HIS A 88 -21.05 -25.64 -21.04
C HIS A 88 -21.03 -26.43 -19.70
N PRO A 89 -22.09 -27.20 -19.39
CA PRO A 89 -22.24 -27.88 -18.09
C PRO A 89 -21.21 -28.99 -17.86
N ASP A 90 -20.62 -29.53 -18.93
CA ASP A 90 -19.65 -30.62 -18.86
C ASP A 90 -18.21 -30.14 -18.56
N GLU A 91 -17.99 -28.84 -18.37
CA GLU A 91 -16.69 -28.26 -18.04
C GLU A 91 -16.54 -28.03 -16.52
N PRO A 92 -15.87 -28.92 -15.77
CA PRO A 92 -15.72 -28.79 -14.31
C PRO A 92 -14.88 -27.58 -13.89
N GLU A 93 -14.04 -27.05 -14.79
CA GLU A 93 -13.26 -25.84 -14.56
C GLU A 93 -14.16 -24.61 -14.40
N LEU A 94 -15.19 -24.46 -15.24
CA LEU A 94 -16.16 -23.35 -15.14
C LEU A 94 -16.94 -23.39 -13.83
N ALA A 95 -17.32 -24.57 -13.35
CA ALA A 95 -17.98 -24.71 -12.05
C ALA A 95 -17.07 -24.26 -10.89
N ARG A 96 -15.78 -24.60 -10.94
CA ARG A 96 -14.77 -24.13 -9.97
C ARG A 96 -14.55 -22.63 -10.04
N GLU A 97 -14.48 -22.06 -11.24
CA GLU A 97 -14.33 -20.62 -11.47
C GLU A 97 -15.54 -19.85 -10.94
N LEU A 98 -16.76 -20.30 -11.24
CA LEU A 98 -17.99 -19.71 -10.72
C LEU A 98 -18.05 -19.76 -9.20
N ALA A 99 -17.66 -20.89 -8.58
CA ALA A 99 -17.57 -21.00 -7.13
C ALA A 99 -16.54 -20.01 -6.55
N ALA A 100 -15.41 -19.79 -7.22
CA ALA A 100 -14.42 -18.80 -6.82
C ALA A 100 -14.93 -17.35 -6.99
N ALA A 101 -15.65 -17.05 -8.07
CA ALA A 101 -16.26 -15.75 -8.31
C ALA A 101 -17.33 -15.43 -7.26
N ARG A 102 -18.16 -16.40 -6.86
CA ARG A 102 -19.12 -16.24 -5.75
C ARG A 102 -18.43 -15.92 -4.43
N ARG A 103 -17.28 -16.55 -4.14
CA ARG A 103 -16.46 -16.19 -2.97
C ARG A 103 -15.89 -14.77 -3.08
N ARG A 104 -15.44 -14.34 -4.26
CA ARG A 104 -14.99 -12.97 -4.51
C ARG A 104 -16.12 -11.96 -4.29
N LEU A 105 -17.32 -12.25 -4.79
CA LEU A 105 -18.51 -11.43 -4.58
C LEU A 105 -18.87 -11.29 -3.09
N ALA A 106 -18.83 -12.39 -2.33
CA ALA A 106 -19.02 -12.31 -0.88
C ALA A 106 -17.94 -11.45 -0.19
N GLY A 107 -16.70 -11.47 -0.71
CA GLY A 107 -15.60 -10.63 -0.25
C GLY A 107 -15.66 -9.17 -0.75
N ALA A 108 -16.49 -8.85 -1.75
CA ALA A 108 -16.56 -7.51 -2.33
C ALA A 108 -17.06 -6.45 -1.33
N ARG A 109 -17.77 -6.86 -0.28
CA ARG A 109 -18.13 -5.98 0.85
C ARG A 109 -16.91 -5.26 1.42
N TYR A 110 -15.74 -5.91 1.48
CA TYR A 110 -14.53 -5.30 2.02
C TYR A 110 -14.01 -4.13 1.16
N TYR A 111 -14.36 -4.10 -0.13
CA TYR A 111 -14.09 -2.94 -0.98
C TYR A 111 -14.88 -1.72 -0.48
N GLU A 112 -16.19 -1.87 -0.28
CA GLU A 112 -17.01 -0.75 0.23
C GLU A 112 -16.64 -0.34 1.65
N GLU A 113 -16.31 -1.29 2.53
CA GLU A 113 -15.84 -0.96 3.89
C GLU A 113 -14.52 -0.18 3.85
N ALA A 114 -13.58 -0.52 2.97
CA ALA A 114 -12.32 0.20 2.82
C ALA A 114 -12.53 1.61 2.25
N ARG A 115 -13.40 1.74 1.25
CA ARG A 115 -13.81 3.03 0.67
C ARG A 115 -14.49 3.91 1.72
N ARG A 116 -15.46 3.36 2.45
CA ARG A 116 -16.21 4.06 3.50
C ARG A 116 -15.30 4.50 4.65
N PHE A 117 -14.40 3.62 5.09
CA PHE A 117 -13.42 3.95 6.12
C PHE A 117 -12.56 5.15 5.71
N ALA A 118 -11.99 5.09 4.50
CA ALA A 118 -11.13 6.15 3.98
C ALA A 118 -11.87 7.48 3.78
N GLU A 119 -13.13 7.44 3.34
CA GLU A 119 -14.00 8.61 3.23
C GLU A 119 -14.19 9.29 4.60
N ILE A 120 -14.58 8.53 5.64
CA ILE A 120 -14.83 9.07 6.99
C ILE A 120 -13.56 9.71 7.57
N VAL A 121 -12.44 8.99 7.53
CA VAL A 121 -11.17 9.48 8.10
C VAL A 121 -10.69 10.71 7.35
N SER A 122 -10.75 10.69 6.03
CA SER A 122 -10.29 11.80 5.21
C SER A 122 -11.14 13.05 5.41
N TYR A 123 -12.46 12.92 5.41
CA TYR A 123 -13.37 14.03 5.70
C TYR A 123 -13.11 14.62 7.09
N ARG A 124 -12.85 13.79 8.11
CA ARG A 124 -12.64 14.26 9.48
C ARG A 124 -11.29 14.95 9.71
N PHE A 125 -10.24 14.52 9.02
CA PHE A 125 -8.86 14.91 9.35
C PHE A 125 -8.12 15.66 8.24
N GLN A 126 -8.74 15.85 7.07
CA GLN A 126 -8.19 16.63 5.96
C GLN A 126 -9.08 17.82 5.53
N CYS A 127 -10.28 17.96 6.08
CA CYS A 127 -11.07 19.18 5.95
C CYS A 127 -10.44 20.35 6.73
N GLU A 128 -10.86 21.57 6.40
CA GLU A 128 -10.42 22.81 7.08
C GLU A 128 -8.89 23.05 7.04
N GLY A 129 -8.23 22.56 5.97
CA GLY A 129 -6.80 22.78 5.74
C GLY A 129 -5.86 21.86 6.52
N ARG A 130 -6.41 20.90 7.27
CA ARG A 130 -5.65 19.85 7.95
C ARG A 130 -5.07 18.85 6.95
N ARG A 131 -3.98 18.18 7.36
CA ARG A 131 -3.26 17.15 6.59
C ARG A 131 -2.79 16.03 7.52
N ASP A 132 -3.70 15.60 8.38
CA ASP A 132 -3.51 14.49 9.29
C ASP A 132 -4.23 13.25 8.78
N PHE A 133 -3.81 12.08 9.23
CA PHE A 133 -4.45 10.81 8.90
C PHE A 133 -4.65 10.62 7.39
N VAL A 134 -3.71 11.13 6.58
CA VAL A 134 -3.78 11.03 5.12
C VAL A 134 -3.70 9.57 4.73
N VAL A 135 -4.67 9.09 3.97
CA VAL A 135 -4.74 7.68 3.55
C VAL A 135 -3.53 7.36 2.69
N VAL A 136 -2.75 6.36 3.12
CA VAL A 136 -1.61 5.82 2.37
C VAL A 136 -1.84 4.35 2.08
N THR A 137 -1.63 3.97 0.83
CA THR A 137 -1.81 2.59 0.35
C THR A 137 -0.63 2.17 -0.51
N GLY A 138 -0.58 0.91 -0.93
CA GLY A 138 0.37 0.45 -1.93
C GLY A 138 0.09 0.94 -3.37
N GLY A 139 -0.97 1.71 -3.58
CA GLY A 139 -1.35 2.32 -4.86
C GLY A 139 -1.86 1.35 -5.92
N GLY A 140 -2.15 0.10 -5.54
CA GLY A 140 -2.65 -0.94 -6.44
C GLY A 140 -4.16 -0.97 -6.62
N PRO A 141 -4.71 -2.01 -7.31
CA PRO A 141 -6.14 -2.27 -7.35
C PRO A 141 -6.65 -2.86 -6.02
N GLY A 142 -7.95 -3.12 -5.98
CA GLY A 142 -8.63 -3.76 -4.85
C GLY A 142 -8.75 -2.89 -3.62
N ILE A 143 -8.38 -3.38 -2.44
CA ILE A 143 -8.55 -2.61 -1.19
C ILE A 143 -7.79 -1.28 -1.25
N MET A 144 -6.61 -1.26 -1.86
CA MET A 144 -5.81 -0.04 -2.04
C MET A 144 -6.56 1.00 -2.88
N ASP A 145 -7.12 0.55 -4.01
CA ASP A 145 -7.96 1.37 -4.90
C ASP A 145 -9.21 1.89 -4.18
N ALA A 146 -9.92 1.03 -3.44
CA ALA A 146 -11.07 1.42 -2.65
C ALA A 146 -10.75 2.52 -1.63
N ALA A 147 -9.65 2.37 -0.89
CA ALA A 147 -9.23 3.34 0.11
C ALA A 147 -8.80 4.68 -0.53
N ASN A 148 -8.01 4.65 -1.62
CA ASN A 148 -7.66 5.88 -2.34
C ASN A 148 -8.93 6.56 -2.90
N ARG A 149 -9.89 5.78 -3.41
CA ARG A 149 -11.17 6.28 -3.92
C ARG A 149 -12.00 6.96 -2.83
N GLY A 150 -12.13 6.35 -1.66
CA GLY A 150 -12.88 6.94 -0.55
C GLY A 150 -12.31 8.29 -0.11
N ALA A 151 -10.98 8.40 -0.04
CA ALA A 151 -10.32 9.67 0.25
C ALA A 151 -10.54 10.72 -0.87
N TYR A 152 -10.47 10.32 -2.13
CA TYR A 152 -10.73 11.20 -3.28
C TYR A 152 -12.17 11.72 -3.29
N GLU A 153 -13.15 10.85 -3.04
CA GLU A 153 -14.57 11.23 -3.01
C GLU A 153 -14.91 12.18 -1.86
N ALA A 154 -14.14 12.12 -0.76
CA ALA A 154 -14.19 13.11 0.33
C ALA A 154 -13.50 14.44 -0.01
N GLY A 155 -12.97 14.62 -1.24
CA GLY A 155 -12.23 15.81 -1.66
C GLY A 155 -10.85 15.95 -1.02
N ALA A 156 -10.30 14.85 -0.49
CA ALA A 156 -9.07 14.85 0.28
C ALA A 156 -7.88 14.26 -0.50
N ARG A 157 -6.67 14.40 0.06
CA ARG A 157 -5.46 13.82 -0.52
C ARG A 157 -5.35 12.34 -0.15
N SER A 158 -4.72 11.58 -1.04
CA SER A 158 -4.37 10.19 -0.79
C SER A 158 -3.03 9.84 -1.45
N ILE A 159 -2.24 9.01 -0.78
CA ILE A 159 -0.87 8.65 -1.15
C ILE A 159 -0.86 7.22 -1.71
N GLY A 160 -0.08 7.02 -2.77
CA GLY A 160 0.19 5.71 -3.35
C GLY A 160 1.68 5.41 -3.34
N LEU A 161 2.08 4.37 -2.59
CA LEU A 161 3.44 3.86 -2.58
C LEU A 161 3.51 2.61 -3.47
N ASN A 162 3.64 2.79 -4.77
CA ASN A 162 3.74 1.71 -5.76
C ASN A 162 5.13 1.06 -5.74
N ILE A 163 5.22 -0.21 -6.18
CA ILE A 163 6.48 -0.94 -6.30
C ILE A 163 6.64 -1.49 -7.72
N THR A 164 7.88 -1.47 -8.23
CA THR A 164 8.20 -2.07 -9.52
C THR A 164 8.17 -3.60 -9.41
N LEU A 165 7.32 -4.25 -10.20
CA LEU A 165 7.16 -5.71 -10.24
C LEU A 165 7.40 -6.23 -11.67
N PRO A 166 7.76 -7.52 -11.84
CA PRO A 166 7.94 -8.13 -13.18
C PRO A 166 6.73 -8.00 -14.10
N ARG A 167 5.52 -7.96 -13.52
CA ARG A 167 4.30 -7.52 -14.21
C ARG A 167 3.91 -6.17 -13.62
N GLU A 168 3.97 -5.13 -14.45
CA GLU A 168 3.80 -3.76 -13.98
C GLU A 168 2.40 -3.56 -13.38
N GLN A 169 2.36 -3.13 -12.13
CA GLN A 169 1.15 -2.69 -11.45
C GLN A 169 1.02 -1.19 -11.69
N ARG A 170 0.07 -0.78 -12.54
CA ARG A 170 -0.24 0.65 -12.70
C ARG A 170 -0.83 1.20 -11.40
N PRO A 171 -0.48 2.44 -11.02
CA PRO A 171 -1.16 3.12 -9.93
C PRO A 171 -2.66 3.24 -10.21
N ASN A 172 -3.50 3.11 -9.17
CA ASN A 172 -4.93 3.37 -9.31
C ASN A 172 -5.19 4.87 -9.56
N SER A 173 -6.36 5.19 -10.12
CA SER A 173 -6.69 6.53 -10.62
C SER A 173 -7.08 7.55 -9.55
N TRP A 174 -7.15 7.15 -8.27
CA TRP A 174 -7.64 7.99 -7.18
C TRP A 174 -6.55 8.54 -6.28
N ILE A 175 -5.29 8.13 -6.52
CA ILE A 175 -4.12 8.69 -5.85
C ILE A 175 -3.98 10.16 -6.28
N THR A 176 -3.65 11.03 -5.33
CA THR A 176 -3.30 12.42 -5.67
C THR A 176 -2.05 12.42 -6.58
N PRO A 177 -2.07 13.04 -7.77
CA PRO A 177 -1.01 12.88 -8.77
C PRO A 177 0.42 13.13 -8.23
N ASP A 178 0.59 14.19 -7.42
CA ASP A 178 1.89 14.57 -6.84
C ASP A 178 2.32 13.68 -5.65
N LEU A 179 1.45 12.77 -5.21
CA LEU A 179 1.66 11.82 -4.10
C LEU A 179 1.66 10.36 -4.56
N ALA A 180 1.93 10.11 -5.84
CA ALA A 180 2.15 8.79 -6.41
C ALA A 180 3.65 8.50 -6.52
N PHE A 181 4.18 7.69 -5.61
CA PHE A 181 5.59 7.33 -5.56
C PHE A 181 5.82 5.90 -6.05
N ARG A 182 6.88 5.69 -6.84
CA ARG A 182 7.27 4.36 -7.34
C ARG A 182 8.62 3.98 -6.77
N PHE A 183 8.65 2.84 -6.09
CA PHE A 183 9.84 2.28 -5.48
C PHE A 183 10.41 1.12 -6.32
N HIS A 184 11.71 0.90 -6.17
CA HIS A 184 12.38 -0.34 -6.58
C HIS A 184 12.65 -1.23 -5.36
N TYR A 185 12.99 -0.65 -4.21
CA TYR A 185 13.36 -1.40 -3.02
C TYR A 185 12.20 -1.55 -2.05
N PHE A 186 11.78 -2.81 -1.80
CA PHE A 186 10.71 -3.12 -0.84
C PHE A 186 10.96 -2.56 0.56
N ALA A 187 12.20 -2.63 1.05
CA ALA A 187 12.55 -2.17 2.39
C ALA A 187 12.27 -0.67 2.58
N VAL A 188 12.67 0.17 1.61
CA VAL A 188 12.45 1.62 1.69
C VAL A 188 10.95 1.94 1.58
N ARG A 189 10.23 1.24 0.71
CA ARG A 189 8.77 1.36 0.60
C ARG A 189 8.06 1.04 1.93
N LYS A 190 8.47 -0.04 2.61
CA LYS A 190 7.94 -0.45 3.91
C LYS A 190 8.23 0.60 4.99
N MET A 191 9.44 1.16 5.00
CA MET A 191 9.76 2.28 5.89
C MET A 191 8.80 3.46 5.70
N HIS A 192 8.50 3.85 4.46
CA HIS A 192 7.58 4.97 4.18
C HIS A 192 6.14 4.73 4.65
N PHE A 193 5.67 3.49 4.71
CA PHE A 193 4.39 3.22 5.37
C PHE A 193 4.45 3.60 6.85
N MET A 194 5.57 3.36 7.54
CA MET A 194 5.70 3.48 8.99
C MET A 194 6.11 4.87 9.46
N LEU A 195 6.95 5.60 8.71
CA LEU A 195 7.55 6.87 9.14
C LEU A 195 6.53 7.90 9.66
N ARG A 196 5.32 7.92 9.10
CA ARG A 196 4.25 8.88 9.44
C ARG A 196 2.97 8.21 9.94
N ALA A 197 2.97 6.89 10.11
CA ALA A 197 1.78 6.14 10.47
C ALA A 197 1.31 6.49 11.88
N LYS A 198 0.02 6.82 11.97
CA LYS A 198 -0.72 6.96 13.24
C LYS A 198 -1.87 5.97 13.35
N ALA A 199 -2.10 5.13 12.35
CA ALA A 199 -3.00 4.00 12.43
C ALA A 199 -2.68 3.01 11.31
N LEU A 200 -2.92 1.74 11.58
CA LEU A 200 -2.91 0.68 10.58
C LEU A 200 -4.30 0.05 10.53
N VAL A 201 -4.92 0.04 9.34
CA VAL A 201 -6.19 -0.65 9.10
C VAL A 201 -5.99 -1.69 8.00
N THR A 202 -6.20 -2.96 8.36
CA THR A 202 -5.88 -4.10 7.52
C THR A 202 -7.15 -4.88 7.20
N PHE A 203 -7.49 -4.91 5.92
CA PHE A 203 -8.56 -5.72 5.36
C PHE A 203 -8.03 -7.08 4.91
N PRO A 204 -8.90 -8.08 4.66
CA PRO A 204 -8.48 -9.40 4.19
C PRO A 204 -7.56 -9.34 2.97
N GLY A 205 -6.48 -10.10 3.03
CA GLY A 205 -5.36 -9.98 2.11
C GLY A 205 -4.52 -11.24 1.97
N GLY A 206 -3.55 -11.19 1.06
CA GLY A 206 -2.60 -12.29 0.83
C GLY A 206 -1.25 -12.01 1.48
N PHE A 207 -0.18 -12.58 0.91
CA PHE A 207 1.17 -12.46 1.47
C PHE A 207 1.66 -11.02 1.65
N GLY A 208 1.41 -10.11 0.71
CA GLY A 208 1.83 -8.71 0.88
C GLY A 208 1.17 -8.04 2.09
N THR A 209 -0.13 -8.27 2.28
CA THR A 209 -0.88 -7.76 3.44
C THR A 209 -0.38 -8.36 4.75
N LEU A 210 -0.10 -9.67 4.77
CA LEU A 210 0.43 -10.35 5.96
C LEU A 210 1.85 -9.87 6.29
N ASP A 211 2.71 -9.75 5.28
CA ASP A 211 4.08 -9.24 5.42
C ASP A 211 4.12 -7.87 6.09
N GLU A 212 3.34 -6.91 5.56
CA GLU A 212 3.24 -5.58 6.12
C GLU A 212 2.57 -5.57 7.52
N LEU A 213 1.51 -6.36 7.74
CA LEU A 213 0.87 -6.48 9.06
C LEU A 213 1.83 -6.99 10.12
N PHE A 214 2.53 -8.10 9.86
CA PHE A 214 3.46 -8.68 10.82
C PHE A 214 4.67 -7.80 11.05
N GLU A 215 5.14 -7.06 10.03
CA GLU A 215 6.19 -6.06 10.22
C GLU A 215 5.78 -4.99 11.23
N VAL A 216 4.56 -4.42 11.11
CA VAL A 216 4.08 -3.43 12.09
C VAL A 216 3.94 -4.02 13.48
N LEU A 217 3.37 -5.23 13.59
CA LEU A 217 3.24 -5.91 14.87
C LEU A 217 4.62 -6.12 15.54
N THR A 218 5.61 -6.61 14.79
CA THR A 218 6.98 -6.79 15.31
C THR A 218 7.62 -5.45 15.69
N LEU A 219 7.46 -4.39 14.89
CA LEU A 219 8.01 -3.07 15.20
C LEU A 219 7.43 -2.48 16.49
N VAL A 220 6.12 -2.65 16.72
CA VAL A 220 5.44 -2.20 17.94
C VAL A 220 5.82 -3.07 19.14
N GLN A 221 5.78 -4.39 18.99
CA GLN A 221 6.16 -5.35 20.04
C GLN A 221 7.60 -5.11 20.54
N THR A 222 8.54 -4.88 19.62
CA THR A 222 9.96 -4.68 19.95
C THR A 222 10.31 -3.24 20.37
N GLY A 223 9.33 -2.34 20.42
CA GLY A 223 9.52 -0.92 20.78
C GLY A 223 10.33 -0.12 19.77
N LYS A 224 10.47 -0.62 18.52
CA LYS A 224 11.14 0.10 17.42
C LYS A 224 10.23 1.15 16.78
N MET A 225 8.93 1.07 17.05
CA MET A 225 7.93 2.06 16.67
C MET A 225 7.02 2.37 17.87
N PRO A 226 6.58 3.63 18.05
CA PRO A 226 5.55 3.94 19.04
C PRO A 226 4.27 3.12 18.81
N ARG A 227 3.52 2.85 19.89
CA ARG A 227 2.22 2.19 19.75
C ARG A 227 1.27 3.04 18.90
N LEU A 228 0.53 2.35 18.04
CA LEU A 228 -0.55 2.89 17.21
C LEU A 228 -1.70 1.88 17.18
N PRO A 229 -2.94 2.29 16.87
CA PRO A 229 -4.03 1.35 16.71
C PRO A 229 -3.79 0.48 15.47
N ILE A 230 -3.76 -0.84 15.66
CA ILE A 230 -3.71 -1.85 14.61
C ILE A 230 -5.08 -2.50 14.54
N VAL A 231 -5.83 -2.21 13.47
CA VAL A 231 -7.22 -2.62 13.31
C VAL A 231 -7.33 -3.64 12.18
N LEU A 232 -7.90 -4.81 12.48
CA LEU A 232 -8.19 -5.85 11.52
C LEU A 232 -9.68 -5.89 11.20
N VAL A 233 -10.03 -5.67 9.94
CA VAL A 233 -11.42 -5.70 9.48
C VAL A 233 -11.80 -7.09 8.96
N GLY A 234 -12.92 -7.64 9.43
CA GLY A 234 -13.47 -8.93 9.01
C GLY A 234 -12.97 -10.09 9.86
N GLY A 235 -13.45 -10.21 11.10
CA GLY A 235 -12.92 -11.15 12.08
C GLY A 235 -13.00 -12.62 11.67
N ALA A 236 -14.00 -13.01 10.86
CA ALA A 236 -14.10 -14.37 10.34
C ALA A 236 -12.90 -14.79 9.47
N PHE A 237 -12.32 -13.84 8.73
CA PHE A 237 -11.10 -14.08 7.95
C PHE A 237 -9.89 -14.21 8.88
N TRP A 238 -9.71 -13.24 9.77
CA TRP A 238 -8.53 -13.14 10.64
C TRP A 238 -8.41 -14.29 11.64
N ARG A 239 -9.53 -14.73 12.23
CA ARG A 239 -9.56 -15.93 13.10
C ARG A 239 -8.99 -17.19 12.44
N ARG A 240 -9.00 -17.27 11.11
CA ARG A 240 -8.45 -18.41 10.36
C ARG A 240 -7.08 -18.12 9.77
N ALA A 241 -6.84 -16.89 9.34
CA ALA A 241 -5.58 -16.51 8.69
C ALA A 241 -4.44 -16.36 9.70
N CYS A 242 -4.73 -15.86 10.90
CA CYS A 242 -3.77 -15.68 11.98
C CYS A 242 -4.49 -15.80 13.33
N ASP A 243 -4.45 -16.98 13.92
CA ASP A 243 -5.00 -17.22 15.25
C ASP A 243 -4.00 -16.80 16.32
N LEU A 244 -4.10 -15.54 16.75
CA LEU A 244 -3.23 -14.99 17.80
C LEU A 244 -3.40 -15.72 19.14
N GLY A 245 -4.61 -16.22 19.43
CA GLY A 245 -4.87 -17.00 20.64
C GLY A 245 -4.09 -18.30 20.63
N PHE A 246 -4.13 -19.01 19.50
CA PHE A 246 -3.30 -20.21 19.31
C PHE A 246 -1.80 -19.91 19.44
N LEU A 247 -1.31 -18.79 18.90
CA LEU A 247 0.11 -18.41 19.05
C LEU A 247 0.49 -18.15 20.52
N VAL A 248 -0.40 -17.55 21.30
CA VAL A 248 -0.21 -17.37 22.76
C VAL A 248 -0.23 -18.72 23.47
N GLU A 249 -1.18 -19.61 23.15
CA GLU A 249 -1.27 -20.96 23.73
C GLU A 249 -0.01 -21.80 23.47
N GLN A 250 0.60 -21.63 22.29
CA GLN A 250 1.86 -22.29 21.93
C GLN A 250 3.11 -21.61 22.54
N GLY A 251 2.96 -20.51 23.28
CA GLY A 251 4.07 -19.76 23.86
C GLY A 251 4.91 -18.99 22.84
N MET A 252 4.34 -18.67 21.67
CA MET A 252 5.01 -17.90 20.61
C MET A 252 4.81 -16.39 20.76
N LEU A 253 3.79 -15.98 21.53
CA LEU A 253 3.45 -14.59 21.85
C LEU A 253 3.06 -14.47 23.32
N ASP A 254 3.31 -13.31 23.92
CA ASP A 254 2.72 -12.97 25.21
C ASP A 254 1.25 -12.60 25.03
N ALA A 255 0.42 -12.79 26.08
CA ALA A 255 -1.00 -12.42 26.01
C ALA A 255 -1.21 -10.93 25.69
N SER A 256 -0.30 -10.07 26.17
CA SER A 256 -0.29 -8.63 25.90
C SER A 256 0.03 -8.27 24.45
N ASP A 257 0.71 -9.14 23.70
CA ASP A 257 0.96 -8.94 22.27
C ASP A 257 -0.32 -9.10 21.44
N ALA A 258 -1.20 -10.03 21.85
CA ALA A 258 -2.50 -10.20 21.20
C ALA A 258 -3.41 -8.97 21.39
N GLU A 259 -3.22 -8.20 22.47
CA GLU A 259 -3.94 -6.95 22.74
C GLU A 259 -3.47 -5.77 21.87
N LEU A 260 -2.40 -5.93 21.09
CA LEU A 260 -1.97 -4.91 20.11
C LEU A 260 -3.01 -4.71 19.00
N VAL A 261 -3.90 -5.69 18.81
CA VAL A 261 -4.82 -5.75 17.67
C VAL A 261 -6.27 -5.58 18.11
N SER A 262 -7.01 -4.74 17.40
CA SER A 262 -8.48 -4.66 17.49
C SER A 262 -9.12 -5.30 16.27
N VAL A 263 -10.01 -6.27 16.47
CA VAL A 263 -10.77 -6.91 15.38
C VAL A 263 -12.16 -6.29 15.28
N VAL A 264 -12.53 -5.82 14.11
CA VAL A 264 -13.81 -5.13 13.83
C VAL A 264 -14.46 -5.68 12.56
N GLU A 265 -15.72 -5.33 12.31
CA GLU A 265 -16.48 -5.84 11.16
C GLU A 265 -16.73 -4.79 10.07
N ASN A 266 -16.67 -3.49 10.38
CA ASN A 266 -17.00 -2.41 9.45
C ASN A 266 -16.17 -1.13 9.65
N ALA A 267 -16.32 -0.21 8.71
CA ALA A 267 -15.64 1.08 8.67
C ALA A 267 -15.87 1.92 9.93
N GLU A 268 -17.11 2.06 10.39
CA GLU A 268 -17.46 2.88 11.56
C GLU A 268 -16.79 2.34 12.84
N GLN A 269 -16.76 1.01 13.02
CA GLN A 269 -16.06 0.38 14.13
C GLN A 269 -14.55 0.59 14.05
N ALA A 270 -13.97 0.54 12.85
CA ALA A 270 -12.55 0.83 12.66
C ALA A 270 -12.19 2.28 13.06
N VAL A 271 -13.01 3.25 12.65
CA VAL A 271 -12.86 4.65 13.05
C VAL A 271 -13.03 4.81 14.57
N ALA A 272 -14.02 4.14 15.16
CA ALA A 272 -14.25 4.17 16.61
C ALA A 272 -13.05 3.60 17.39
N ALA A 273 -12.44 2.51 16.91
CA ALA A 273 -11.25 1.92 17.53
C ALA A 273 -10.05 2.88 17.50
N ILE A 274 -9.79 3.53 16.36
CA ILE A 274 -8.74 4.56 16.24
C ILE A 274 -9.02 5.73 17.18
N HIS A 275 -10.26 6.20 17.22
CA HIS A 275 -10.67 7.30 18.08
C HIS A 275 -10.50 6.98 19.57
N ALA A 276 -10.91 5.78 19.99
CA ALA A 276 -10.78 5.32 21.36
C ALA A 276 -9.32 5.20 21.81
N PHE A 277 -8.44 4.69 20.93
CA PHE A 277 -7.01 4.58 21.21
C PHE A 277 -6.38 5.94 21.57
N TYR A 278 -6.79 6.99 20.88
CA TYR A 278 -6.26 8.34 21.07
C TYR A 278 -7.06 9.20 22.07
N GLY A 279 -8.04 8.63 22.79
CA GLY A 279 -8.85 9.39 23.75
C GLY A 279 -9.69 10.51 23.11
N GLY A 280 -9.94 10.44 21.80
CA GLY A 280 -10.67 11.45 21.03
C GLY A 280 -9.85 12.65 20.54
N GLU A 281 -8.58 12.75 20.91
CA GLU A 281 -7.67 13.79 20.41
C GLU A 281 -6.76 13.22 19.33
N PRO A 282 -6.79 13.71 18.09
CA PRO A 282 -5.90 13.20 17.06
C PRO A 282 -4.43 13.42 17.46
N PRO A 283 -3.55 12.42 17.29
CA PRO A 283 -2.12 12.55 17.56
C PRO A 283 -1.52 13.71 16.78
N ALA A 284 -0.73 14.51 17.49
CA ALA A 284 0.11 15.54 16.92
C ALA A 284 1.15 14.97 15.93
#